data_AF-A0A8T5LNI4-F1
#
_entry.id   AF-A0A8T5LNI4-F1
#
_cell.length_a   1.000
_cell.length_b   1.000
_cell.length_c   1.000
_cell.angle_alpha   90.00
_cell.angle_beta   90.00
_cell.angle_gamma   90.00
#
_symmetry.space_group_name_H-M   'P 1'
#
loop_
_entity.id
_entity.type
_entity.pdbx_description
1 polymer ?
#
loop_
_entity_poly.entity_id
_entity_poly.type
_entity_poly.pdbx_seq_one_letter_code
_entity_poly.pdbx_strand_id
1 'polypeptide(L)'
;MKTFKLKDFERLLKKCDFDYFKKKNFVDIDLNNEETKNKIIKIYEDLSNFEGIRYVGATKVMHLICPYVFVMWDVAIIEGYKKETLRGYINTRPEGYYNFMREMQKRYKEKKFKDLKRNVLVPRAIDLHNWDKFST
;
A
#
# COMPACT_ATOMS: atom_id res chain seq x y z
N MET A 1 -18.36 -2.36 21.94
CA MET A 1 -17.21 -1.91 21.12
C MET A 1 -15.94 -2.28 21.86
N LYS A 2 -15.05 -3.10 21.31
CA LYS A 2 -13.77 -3.40 21.97
C LYS A 2 -12.88 -2.15 21.91
N THR A 3 -12.24 -1.82 23.02
CA THR A 3 -11.33 -0.68 23.09
C THR A 3 -10.09 -0.93 22.23
N PHE A 4 -9.76 0.01 21.34
CA PHE A 4 -8.52 -0.04 20.57
C PHE A 4 -7.32 -0.01 21.52
N LYS A 5 -6.43 -1.00 21.41
CA LYS A 5 -5.29 -1.14 22.32
C LYS A 5 -4.13 -0.27 21.87
N LEU A 6 -4.20 1.03 22.13
CA LEU A 6 -3.22 2.02 21.64
C LEU A 6 -1.76 1.65 21.97
N LYS A 7 -1.48 1.25 23.22
CA LYS A 7 -0.12 0.84 23.63
C LYS A 7 0.40 -0.39 22.87
N ASP A 8 -0.49 -1.33 22.51
CA ASP A 8 -0.12 -2.50 21.72
C ASP A 8 0.20 -2.09 20.29
N PHE A 9 -0.59 -1.16 19.73
CA PHE A 9 -0.38 -0.62 18.40
C PHE A 9 0.94 0.16 18.31
N GLU A 10 1.24 1.02 19.28
CA GLU A 10 2.52 1.73 19.35
C GLU A 10 3.72 0.78 19.43
N ARG A 11 3.61 -0.30 20.21
CA ARG A 11 4.65 -1.34 20.28
C ARG A 11 4.80 -2.08 18.96
N LEU A 12 3.70 -2.35 18.25
CA LEU A 12 3.74 -2.92 16.92
C LEU A 12 4.47 -1.99 15.94
N LEU A 13 4.11 -0.70 15.90
CA LEU A 13 4.75 0.27 15.01
C LEU A 13 6.27 0.35 15.21
N LYS A 14 6.73 0.27 16.47
CA LYS A 14 8.16 0.25 16.80
C LYS A 14 8.91 -1.00 16.32
N LYS A 15 8.20 -2.11 16.08
CA LYS A 15 8.77 -3.36 15.55
C LYS A 15 8.81 -3.39 14.03
N CYS A 16 7.94 -2.62 13.37
CA CYS A 16 7.91 -2.51 11.92
C CYS A 16 9.13 -1.72 11.43
N ASP A 17 9.87 -2.28 10.47
CA ASP A 17 11.06 -1.65 9.89
C ASP A 17 10.70 -0.61 8.82
N PHE A 18 10.08 0.49 9.26
CA PHE A 18 9.78 1.63 8.41
C PHE A 18 11.03 2.43 8.04
N ASP A 19 12.10 2.34 8.84
CA ASP A 19 13.35 3.05 8.59
C ASP A 19 13.99 2.66 7.27
N TYR A 20 13.85 1.39 6.85
CA TYR A 20 14.23 0.92 5.53
C TYR A 20 13.65 1.75 4.38
N PHE A 21 12.44 2.30 4.53
CA PHE A 21 11.70 3.00 3.48
C PHE A 21 11.83 4.53 3.54
N LYS A 22 12.31 5.12 4.64
CA LYS A 22 12.32 6.58 4.85
C LYS A 22 13.07 7.39 3.78
N LYS A 23 14.10 6.80 3.16
CA LYS A 23 14.92 7.45 2.11
C LYS A 23 14.64 6.89 0.72
N LYS A 24 13.61 6.08 0.57
CA LYS A 24 13.19 5.50 -0.71
C LYS A 24 12.00 6.27 -1.24
N ASN A 25 11.76 6.14 -2.53
CA ASN A 25 10.56 6.64 -3.17
C ASN A 25 9.95 5.56 -4.06
N PHE A 26 8.66 5.68 -4.34
CA PHE A 26 7.89 4.71 -5.08
C PHE A 26 8.37 4.51 -6.51
N VAL A 27 8.95 5.53 -7.14
CA VAL A 27 9.40 5.45 -8.54
C VAL A 27 10.65 4.57 -8.66
N ASP A 28 11.59 4.76 -7.73
CA ASP A 28 12.93 4.17 -7.82
C ASP A 28 13.13 2.92 -6.96
N ILE A 29 12.26 2.66 -5.98
CA ILE A 29 12.37 1.46 -5.15
C ILE A 29 12.30 0.20 -6.02
N ASP A 30 13.31 -0.66 -5.89
CA ASP A 30 13.32 -1.95 -6.58
C ASP A 30 12.37 -2.93 -5.88
N LEU A 31 11.15 -3.01 -6.41
CA LEU A 31 10.17 -3.96 -5.90
C LEU A 31 10.54 -5.42 -6.23
N ASN A 32 11.47 -5.72 -7.15
CA ASN A 32 11.92 -7.10 -7.41
C ASN A 32 12.96 -7.59 -6.40
N ASN A 33 13.55 -6.70 -5.62
CA ASN A 33 14.49 -7.06 -4.58
C ASN A 33 13.78 -7.85 -3.46
N GLU A 34 14.30 -9.04 -3.13
CA GLU A 34 13.67 -9.93 -2.14
C GLU A 34 13.64 -9.32 -0.73
N GLU A 35 14.66 -8.55 -0.33
CA GLU A 35 14.64 -7.86 0.97
C GLU A 35 13.52 -6.81 1.01
N THR A 36 13.38 -5.99 -0.03
CA THR A 36 12.31 -5.00 -0.15
C THR A 36 10.94 -5.69 -0.07
N LYS A 37 10.72 -6.72 -0.88
CA LYS A 37 9.48 -7.51 -0.88
C LYS A 37 9.15 -8.06 0.51
N ASN A 38 10.11 -8.72 1.16
CA ASN A 38 9.91 -9.33 2.47
C ASN A 38 9.55 -8.28 3.54
N LYS A 39 10.18 -7.10 3.51
CA LYS A 39 9.85 -6.01 4.44
C LYS A 39 8.45 -5.45 4.21
N ILE A 40 8.04 -5.24 2.95
CA ILE A 40 6.68 -4.77 2.62
C ILE A 40 5.63 -5.77 3.09
N ILE A 41 5.81 -7.05 2.74
CA ILE A 41 4.91 -8.15 3.13
C ILE A 41 4.80 -8.21 4.65
N LYS A 42 5.93 -8.16 5.36
CA LYS A 42 5.94 -8.30 6.81
C LYS A 42 5.23 -7.15 7.51
N ILE A 43 5.52 -5.90 7.12
CA ILE A 43 4.85 -4.72 7.70
C ILE A 43 3.34 -4.78 7.46
N TYR A 44 2.93 -5.11 6.24
CA TYR A 44 1.52 -5.23 5.90
C TYR A 44 0.85 -6.35 6.71
N GLU A 45 1.48 -7.52 6.80
CA GLU A 45 0.99 -8.66 7.58
C GLU A 45 0.74 -8.26 9.04
N ASP A 46 1.75 -7.68 9.69
CA ASP A 46 1.67 -7.34 11.11
C ASP A 46 0.58 -6.28 11.38
N LEU A 47 0.47 -5.27 10.50
CA LEU A 47 -0.56 -4.23 10.61
C LEU A 47 -1.97 -4.76 10.31
N SER A 48 -2.11 -5.57 9.26
CA SER A 48 -3.43 -6.08 8.83
C SER A 48 -4.02 -7.09 9.82
N ASN A 49 -3.16 -7.75 10.60
CA ASN A 49 -3.58 -8.63 11.70
C ASN A 49 -3.97 -7.87 12.97
N PHE A 50 -3.65 -6.58 13.09
CA PHE A 50 -4.02 -5.79 14.27
C PHE A 50 -5.51 -5.43 14.26
N GLU A 51 -6.21 -5.76 15.36
CA GLU A 51 -7.64 -5.48 15.53
C GLU A 51 -7.91 -3.97 15.50
N GLY A 52 -8.80 -3.53 14.60
CA GLY A 52 -9.11 -2.11 14.36
C GLY A 52 -8.32 -1.45 13.23
N ILE A 53 -7.23 -2.06 12.76
CA ILE A 53 -6.48 -1.59 11.58
C ILE A 53 -6.92 -2.34 10.32
N ARG A 54 -6.80 -3.68 10.33
CA ARG A 54 -7.19 -4.55 9.20
C ARG A 54 -6.50 -4.16 7.87
N TYR A 55 -6.86 -4.83 6.78
CA TYR A 55 -6.16 -4.72 5.48
C TYR A 55 -6.22 -3.32 4.84
N VAL A 56 -7.36 -2.62 4.91
CA VAL A 56 -7.44 -1.23 4.40
C VAL A 56 -6.63 -0.29 5.30
N GLY A 57 -6.82 -0.37 6.62
CA GLY A 57 -6.11 0.50 7.56
C GLY A 57 -4.60 0.29 7.55
N ALA A 58 -4.13 -0.93 7.30
CA ALA A 58 -2.70 -1.24 7.20
C ALA A 58 -2.03 -0.36 6.13
N THR A 59 -2.59 -0.29 4.92
CA THR A 59 -2.02 0.54 3.84
C THR A 59 -2.06 2.03 4.16
N LYS A 60 -3.09 2.50 4.89
CA LYS A 60 -3.19 3.89 5.34
C LYS A 60 -2.11 4.21 6.37
N VAL A 61 -1.86 3.33 7.33
CA VAL A 61 -0.78 3.47 8.30
C VAL A 61 0.57 3.49 7.59
N MET A 62 0.80 2.57 6.65
CA MET A 62 2.04 2.52 5.87
C MET A 62 2.26 3.81 5.08
N HIS A 63 1.23 4.34 4.43
CA HIS A 63 1.30 5.61 3.71
C HIS A 63 1.53 6.80 4.63
N LEU A 64 0.88 6.87 5.79
CA LEU A 64 1.11 7.94 6.76
C LEU A 64 2.57 7.99 7.25
N ILE A 65 3.21 6.83 7.43
CA ILE A 65 4.58 6.74 7.93
C ILE A 65 5.62 6.92 6.82
N CYS A 66 5.40 6.35 5.63
CA CYS A 66 6.31 6.46 4.48
C CYS A 66 5.54 6.86 3.21
N PRO A 67 5.09 8.13 3.11
CA PRO A 67 4.18 8.59 2.06
C PRO A 67 4.81 8.65 0.67
N TYR A 68 6.15 8.65 0.61
CA TYR A 68 6.90 8.62 -0.64
C TYR A 68 6.95 7.23 -1.27
N VAL A 69 6.64 6.18 -0.51
CA VAL A 69 6.74 4.78 -0.95
C VAL A 69 5.37 4.16 -1.13
N PHE A 70 4.54 4.13 -0.09
CA PHE A 70 3.37 3.26 -0.07
C PHE A 70 2.14 3.88 -0.73
N VAL A 71 1.56 3.16 -1.68
CA VAL A 71 0.26 3.51 -2.28
C VAL A 71 -0.84 2.96 -1.37
N MET A 72 -1.82 3.79 -1.03
CA MET A 72 -3.02 3.37 -0.29
C MET A 72 -4.02 2.69 -1.23
N TRP A 73 -4.94 1.95 -0.62
CA TRP A 73 -6.12 1.45 -1.32
C TRP A 73 -7.35 1.42 -0.41
N ASP A 74 -8.51 1.19 -1.03
CA ASP A 74 -9.76 0.87 -0.35
C ASP A 74 -10.36 -0.42 -0.95
N VAL A 75 -11.53 -0.82 -0.46
CA VAL A 75 -12.21 -2.02 -0.95
C VAL A 75 -12.56 -1.92 -2.43
N ALA A 76 -13.06 -0.77 -2.91
CA ALA A 76 -13.47 -0.60 -4.30
C ALA A 76 -12.27 -0.67 -5.26
N ILE A 77 -11.16 -0.06 -4.90
CA ILE A 77 -9.88 -0.12 -5.61
C ILE A 77 -9.39 -1.56 -5.69
N ILE A 78 -9.42 -2.31 -4.58
CA ILE A 78 -9.02 -3.73 -4.56
C ILE A 78 -9.90 -4.54 -5.52
N GLU A 79 -11.22 -4.39 -5.45
CA GLU A 79 -12.16 -5.13 -6.29
C GLU A 79 -12.06 -4.73 -7.77
N GLY A 80 -11.78 -3.46 -8.07
CA GLY A 80 -11.50 -2.98 -9.42
C GLY A 80 -10.27 -3.66 -10.02
N TYR A 81 -9.15 -3.62 -9.30
CA TYR A 81 -7.91 -4.23 -9.79
C TYR A 81 -7.95 -5.76 -9.83
N LYS A 82 -8.74 -6.42 -8.99
CA LYS A 82 -9.01 -7.86 -9.08
C LYS A 82 -9.64 -8.27 -10.41
N LYS A 83 -10.48 -7.41 -11.00
CA LYS A 83 -11.13 -7.65 -12.29
C LYS A 83 -10.20 -7.39 -13.47
N GLU A 84 -9.21 -6.52 -13.29
CA GLU A 84 -8.24 -6.15 -14.34
C GLU A 84 -6.98 -7.02 -14.36
N THR A 85 -6.77 -7.84 -13.33
CA THR A 85 -5.58 -8.67 -13.17
C THR A 85 -5.94 -10.15 -13.07
N LEU A 86 -4.93 -11.02 -13.05
CA LEU A 86 -5.14 -12.45 -12.83
C LEU A 86 -5.88 -12.69 -11.50
N ARG A 87 -6.85 -13.59 -11.51
CA ARG A 87 -7.67 -13.89 -10.31
C ARG A 87 -6.77 -14.28 -9.14
N GLY A 88 -6.94 -13.58 -8.02
CA GLY A 88 -6.17 -13.82 -6.80
C GLY A 88 -4.78 -13.16 -6.77
N TYR A 89 -4.34 -12.51 -7.86
CA TYR A 89 -3.06 -11.79 -7.88
C TYR A 89 -3.06 -10.61 -6.92
N ILE A 90 -4.09 -9.76 -6.99
CA ILE A 90 -4.34 -8.67 -6.04
C ILE A 90 -5.45 -9.11 -5.09
N ASN A 91 -5.19 -9.10 -3.79
CA ASN A 91 -6.15 -9.49 -2.75
C ASN A 91 -5.74 -8.92 -1.38
N THR A 92 -6.52 -9.16 -0.33
CA THR A 92 -6.30 -8.56 1.00
C THR A 92 -5.17 -9.21 1.83
N ARG A 93 -4.52 -10.27 1.32
CA ARG A 93 -3.35 -10.92 1.94
C ARG A 93 -2.07 -10.13 1.66
N PRO A 94 -0.99 -10.36 2.43
CA PRO A 94 0.27 -9.63 2.28
C PRO A 94 0.86 -9.61 0.87
N GLU A 95 0.90 -10.76 0.19
CA GLU A 95 1.38 -10.87 -1.18
C GLU A 95 0.47 -10.10 -2.14
N GLY A 96 -0.83 -10.07 -1.87
CA GLY A 96 -1.81 -9.33 -2.66
C GLY A 96 -1.58 -7.82 -2.63
N TYR A 97 -1.20 -7.26 -1.48
CA TYR A 97 -0.83 -5.86 -1.37
C TYR A 97 0.51 -5.57 -2.09
N TYR A 98 1.50 -6.42 -1.89
CA TYR A 98 2.77 -6.28 -2.61
C TYR A 98 2.58 -6.37 -4.14
N ASN A 99 1.72 -7.27 -4.63
CA ASN A 99 1.35 -7.35 -6.04
C ASN A 99 0.63 -6.11 -6.54
N PHE A 100 -0.19 -5.48 -5.71
CA PHE A 100 -0.79 -4.19 -6.03
C PHE A 100 0.26 -3.09 -6.17
N MET A 101 1.21 -2.98 -5.24
CA MET A 101 2.33 -2.03 -5.32
C MET A 101 3.14 -2.20 -6.61
N ARG A 102 3.45 -3.45 -6.95
CA ARG A 102 4.10 -3.87 -8.21
C ARG A 102 3.32 -3.39 -9.43
N GLU A 103 2.02 -3.65 -9.47
CA GLU A 103 1.14 -3.28 -10.59
C GLU A 103 1.02 -1.75 -10.72
N MET A 104 0.91 -1.02 -9.62
CA MET A 104 0.88 0.44 -9.64
C MET A 104 2.20 0.99 -10.19
N GLN A 105 3.35 0.46 -9.76
CA GLN A 105 4.66 0.95 -10.21
C GLN A 105 4.86 0.66 -11.71
N LYS A 106 4.43 -0.53 -12.17
CA LYS A 106 4.41 -0.90 -13.58
C LYS A 106 3.56 0.08 -14.40
N ARG A 107 2.31 0.30 -14.01
CA ARG A 107 1.40 1.23 -14.71
C ARG A 107 1.92 2.66 -14.72
N TYR A 108 2.57 3.08 -13.63
CA TYR A 108 3.23 4.38 -13.55
C TYR A 108 4.38 4.51 -14.57
N LYS A 109 5.29 3.53 -14.60
CA LYS A 109 6.41 3.48 -15.55
C LYS A 109 5.94 3.40 -17.01
N GLU A 110 4.84 2.70 -17.27
CA GLU A 110 4.18 2.60 -18.57
C GLU A 110 3.32 3.83 -18.93
N LYS A 111 3.29 4.87 -18.09
CA LYS A 111 2.48 6.09 -18.29
C LYS A 111 0.99 5.83 -18.51
N LYS A 112 0.45 4.79 -17.86
CA LYS A 112 -0.97 4.39 -17.98
C LYS A 112 -1.93 5.27 -17.17
N PHE A 113 -1.41 6.08 -16.26
CA PHE A 113 -2.21 7.06 -15.52
C PHE A 113 -2.24 8.39 -16.29
N LYS A 114 -3.37 8.67 -16.95
CA LYS A 114 -3.51 9.84 -17.84
C LYS A 114 -3.60 11.18 -17.10
N ASP A 115 -4.13 11.16 -15.86
CA ASP A 115 -4.54 12.37 -15.14
C ASP A 115 -3.97 12.43 -13.71
N LEU A 116 -2.70 12.04 -13.53
CA LEU A 116 -2.07 12.15 -12.22
C LEU A 116 -1.94 13.62 -11.80
N LYS A 117 -2.48 13.95 -10.62
CA LYS A 117 -2.29 15.25 -9.98
C LYS A 117 -0.79 15.47 -9.71
N ARG A 118 -0.22 16.52 -10.31
CA ARG A 118 1.22 16.79 -10.30
C ARG A 118 1.73 17.51 -9.04
N ASN A 119 0.82 18.06 -8.23
CA ASN A 119 1.14 18.82 -7.03
C ASN A 119 1.14 17.98 -5.74
N VAL A 120 1.10 16.65 -5.86
CA VAL A 120 1.14 15.72 -4.73
C VAL A 120 2.16 14.61 -4.99
N LEU A 121 2.54 13.90 -3.94
CA LEU A 121 3.45 12.75 -4.04
C LEU A 121 2.87 11.66 -4.96
N VAL A 122 3.74 10.97 -5.72
CA VAL A 122 3.30 9.95 -6.68
C VAL A 122 2.36 8.90 -6.07
N PRO A 123 2.64 8.32 -4.89
CA PRO A 123 1.69 7.37 -4.29
C PRO A 123 0.31 7.98 -4.00
N ARG A 124 0.27 9.25 -3.58
CA ARG A 124 -0.98 9.97 -3.36
C ARG A 124 -1.69 10.32 -4.67
N ALA A 125 -0.96 10.67 -5.72
CA ALA A 125 -1.54 10.91 -7.04
C ALA A 125 -2.20 9.65 -7.60
N ILE A 126 -1.55 8.49 -7.45
CA ILE A 126 -2.08 7.19 -7.87
C ILE A 126 -3.32 6.82 -7.05
N ASP A 127 -3.29 7.00 -5.73
CA ASP A 127 -4.43 6.78 -4.85
C ASP A 127 -5.65 7.63 -5.26
N LEU A 128 -5.45 8.94 -5.50
CA LEU A 128 -6.53 9.83 -5.96
C LEU A 128 -7.09 9.42 -7.33
N HIS A 129 -6.23 9.05 -8.27
CA HIS A 129 -6.67 8.53 -9.57
C HIS A 129 -7.48 7.23 -9.43
N ASN A 130 -7.03 6.32 -8.57
CA ASN A 130 -7.72 5.06 -8.32
C ASN A 130 -9.09 5.28 -7.66
N TRP A 131 -9.17 6.23 -6.72
CA TRP A 131 -10.43 6.64 -6.10
C TRP A 131 -11.42 7.15 -7.15
N ASP A 132 -11.00 8.09 -8.00
CA ASP A 132 -11.84 8.64 -9.07
C ASP A 132 -12.24 7.58 -10.12
N LYS A 133 -11.48 6.49 -10.24
CA LYS A 133 -11.76 5.40 -11.19
C LYS A 133 -12.74 4.36 -10.65
N PHE A 134 -12.66 4.02 -9.37
CA PHE A 134 -13.35 2.83 -8.81
C PHE A 134 -14.37 3.15 -7.71
N SER A 135 -14.26 4.30 -7.06
CA SER A 135 -15.03 4.64 -5.87
C SER A 135 -16.14 5.67 -6.13
N THR A 136 -16.26 6.17 -7.36
CA THR A 136 -17.34 7.04 -7.87
C THR A 136 -18.23 6.28 -8.84
#